data_AF-A0A7V0ZI40-F1
#
_entry.id   AF-A0A7V0ZI40-F1
#
_cell.length_a   1.000
_cell.length_b   1.000
_cell.length_c   1.000
_cell.angle_alpha   90.00
_cell.angle_beta   90.00
_cell.angle_gamma   90.00
#
_symmetry.space_group_name_H-M   'P 1'
#
loop_
_entity.id
_entity.type
_entity.pdbx_description
1 polymer ?
#
loop_
_entity_poly.entity_id
_entity_poly.type
_entity_poly.pdbx_seq_one_letter_code
_entity_poly.pdbx_strand_id
1 'polypeptide(L)'
;MKIFNHYIYGLLVMSWISVGLAADTPAVIEFSHDLHVADLEINCTKCHSPKLLKTSMSSDDIILPTEKRCLKCHKVWKKDGECEICHLETEPYQSFPK
;
A
#
# COMPACT_ATOMS: atom_id res chain seq x y z
N MET A 1 47.53 -21.01 12.51
CA MET A 1 46.84 -19.76 12.92
C MET A 1 46.27 -18.93 11.76
N LYS A 2 46.02 -19.50 10.56
CA LYS A 2 45.41 -18.77 9.42
C LYS A 2 43.92 -19.06 9.21
N ILE A 3 43.44 -20.17 9.79
CA ILE A 3 42.09 -20.70 9.61
C ILE A 3 41.06 -19.92 10.45
N PHE A 4 41.44 -19.50 11.66
CA PHE A 4 40.57 -18.75 12.59
C PHE A 4 40.13 -17.38 12.04
N ASN A 5 41.01 -16.71 11.29
CA ASN A 5 40.71 -15.40 10.71
C ASN A 5 39.72 -15.50 9.53
N HIS A 6 39.70 -16.63 8.82
CA HIS A 6 38.74 -16.88 7.73
C HIS A 6 37.31 -17.08 8.26
N TYR A 7 37.16 -17.75 9.40
CA TYR A 7 35.84 -17.94 10.03
C TYR A 7 35.24 -16.64 10.58
N ILE A 8 36.05 -15.74 11.14
CA ILE A 8 35.58 -14.41 11.60
C ILE A 8 35.16 -13.53 10.42
N TYR A 9 35.94 -13.49 9.34
CA TYR A 9 35.54 -12.78 8.12
C TYR A 9 34.28 -13.39 7.48
N GLY A 10 34.16 -14.72 7.47
CA GLY A 10 32.97 -15.41 6.95
C GLY A 10 31.68 -15.11 7.75
N LEU A 11 31.79 -15.04 9.08
CA LEU A 11 30.66 -14.69 9.97
C LEU A 11 30.25 -13.22 9.82
N LEU A 12 31.21 -12.31 9.66
CA LEU A 12 30.94 -10.90 9.44
C LEU A 12 30.25 -10.65 8.09
N VAL A 13 30.66 -11.32 7.01
CA VAL A 13 30.01 -11.15 5.69
C VAL A 13 28.58 -11.69 5.67
N MET A 14 28.30 -12.81 6.35
CA MET A 14 26.95 -13.36 6.46
C MET A 14 25.99 -12.42 7.22
N SER A 15 26.51 -11.65 8.18
CA SER A 15 25.69 -10.72 8.99
C SER A 15 25.19 -9.50 8.22
N TRP A 16 25.80 -9.14 7.07
CA TRP A 16 25.34 -8.02 6.24
C TRP A 16 24.26 -8.42 5.23
N ILE A 17 24.19 -9.70 4.86
CA ILE A 17 23.25 -10.21 3.85
C ILE A 17 21.80 -10.22 4.38
N SER A 18 21.60 -10.41 5.68
CA SER A 18 20.27 -10.50 6.29
C SER A 18 19.49 -9.18 6.33
N VAL A 19 20.14 -8.03 6.13
CA VAL A 19 19.50 -6.70 6.26
C VAL A 19 18.83 -6.22 4.97
N GLY A 20 19.09 -6.84 3.82
CA GLY A 20 18.64 -6.34 2.51
C GLY A 20 17.34 -6.92 1.94
N LEU A 21 16.72 -7.93 2.56
CA LEU A 21 15.67 -8.75 1.91
C LEU A 21 14.21 -8.39 2.30
N ALA A 22 13.97 -7.33 3.07
CA ALA A 22 12.62 -6.88 3.38
C ALA A 22 12.26 -5.66 2.52
N ALA A 23 12.04 -5.87 1.22
CA ALA A 23 11.44 -4.85 0.37
C ALA A 23 9.93 -5.08 0.33
N ASP A 24 9.17 -4.20 1.00
CA ASP A 24 7.71 -4.22 0.95
C ASP A 24 7.25 -3.94 -0.49
N THR A 25 6.54 -4.90 -1.10
CA THR A 25 5.91 -4.70 -2.41
C THR A 25 4.72 -3.74 -2.27
N PRO A 26 4.55 -2.76 -3.18
CA PRO A 26 3.41 -1.86 -3.12
C PRO A 26 2.12 -2.65 -3.31
N ALA A 27 1.17 -2.44 -2.41
CA ALA A 27 -0.11 -3.12 -2.48
C ALA A 27 -0.89 -2.65 -3.72
N VAL A 28 -1.21 -3.58 -4.62
CA VAL A 28 -2.02 -3.30 -5.81
C VAL A 28 -3.48 -3.22 -5.40
N ILE A 29 -4.15 -2.13 -5.75
CA ILE A 29 -5.58 -1.90 -5.46
C ILE A 29 -6.34 -1.79 -6.78
N GLU A 30 -7.43 -2.55 -6.90
CA GLU A 30 -8.41 -2.34 -7.95
C GLU A 30 -9.55 -1.46 -7.45
N PHE A 31 -9.87 -0.41 -8.20
CA PHE A 31 -10.93 0.52 -7.86
C PHE A 31 -11.86 0.76 -9.05
N SER A 32 -13.13 0.39 -8.89
CA SER A 32 -14.17 0.68 -9.88
C SER A 32 -14.78 2.07 -9.65
N HIS A 33 -14.46 3.04 -10.52
CA HIS A 33 -15.14 4.34 -10.53
C HIS A 33 -16.62 4.20 -10.88
N ASP A 34 -16.96 3.32 -11.81
CA ASP A 34 -18.33 3.14 -12.29
C ASP A 34 -19.27 2.68 -11.17
N LEU A 35 -18.85 1.67 -10.38
CA LEU A 35 -19.63 1.22 -9.22
C LEU A 35 -19.87 2.36 -8.23
N HIS A 36 -18.83 3.14 -7.91
CA HIS A 36 -18.95 4.17 -6.89
C HIS A 36 -19.71 5.41 -7.38
N VAL A 37 -19.51 5.83 -8.63
CA VAL A 37 -20.03 7.09 -9.15
C VAL A 37 -21.32 6.89 -9.93
N ALA A 38 -21.38 5.90 -10.82
CA ALA A 38 -22.56 5.66 -11.65
C ALA A 38 -23.64 4.91 -10.89
N ASP A 39 -23.28 3.80 -10.23
CA ASP A 39 -24.29 2.93 -9.59
C ASP A 39 -24.69 3.41 -8.19
N LEU A 40 -23.71 3.89 -7.39
CA LEU A 40 -23.94 4.36 -6.01
C LEU A 40 -24.10 5.89 -5.90
N GLU A 41 -24.00 6.62 -7.02
CA GLU A 41 -24.18 8.07 -7.09
C GLU A 41 -23.28 8.88 -6.13
N ILE A 42 -22.08 8.39 -5.82
CA ILE A 42 -21.16 9.06 -4.90
C ILE A 42 -20.52 10.27 -5.59
N ASN A 43 -20.69 11.45 -4.99
CA ASN A 43 -20.13 12.69 -5.53
C ASN A 43 -18.59 12.68 -5.56
N CYS A 44 -18.00 13.23 -6.63
CA CYS A 44 -16.55 13.31 -6.86
C CYS A 44 -15.78 13.90 -5.67
N THR A 45 -16.37 14.86 -4.94
CA THR A 45 -15.74 15.55 -3.80
C THR A 45 -15.57 14.67 -2.56
N LYS A 46 -16.19 13.49 -2.52
CA LYS A 46 -16.04 12.52 -1.43
C LYS A 46 -14.64 11.91 -1.44
N CYS A 47 -14.09 11.68 -2.63
CA CYS A 47 -12.77 11.11 -2.84
C CYS A 47 -11.74 12.16 -3.26
N HIS A 48 -12.08 13.09 -4.15
CA HIS A 48 -11.16 14.13 -4.60
C HIS A 48 -11.35 15.42 -3.80
N SER A 49 -10.24 16.04 -3.38
CA SER A 49 -10.37 17.35 -2.76
C SER A 49 -10.78 18.40 -3.80
N PRO A 50 -11.55 19.43 -3.44
CA PRO A 50 -11.94 20.49 -4.37
C PRO A 50 -10.73 21.20 -5.01
N LYS A 51 -9.60 21.27 -4.31
CA LYS A 51 -8.35 21.79 -4.86
C LYS A 51 -7.82 20.90 -5.98
N LEU A 52 -7.83 19.59 -5.76
CA LEU A 52 -7.35 18.60 -6.72
C LEU A 52 -8.25 18.53 -7.97
N LEU A 53 -9.58 18.63 -7.79
CA LEU A 53 -10.53 18.69 -8.91
C LEU A 53 -10.34 19.93 -9.80
N LYS A 54 -9.72 20.99 -9.30
CA LYS A 54 -9.41 22.20 -10.06
C LYS A 54 -8.06 22.15 -10.76
N THR A 55 -7.18 21.25 -10.34
CA THR A 55 -5.82 21.11 -10.88
C THR A 55 -5.67 19.90 -11.80
N SER A 56 -6.57 18.92 -11.71
CA SER A 56 -6.65 17.81 -12.65
C SER A 56 -7.18 18.31 -13.98
N MET A 57 -6.43 18.12 -15.05
CA MET A 57 -6.82 18.48 -16.42
C MET A 57 -7.15 17.24 -17.26
N SER A 58 -6.69 16.05 -16.87
CA SER A 58 -7.14 14.77 -17.43
C SER A 58 -7.24 13.68 -16.36
N SER A 59 -7.82 12.54 -16.73
CA SER A 59 -7.85 11.30 -15.92
C SER A 59 -6.47 10.66 -15.74
N ASP A 60 -5.45 11.10 -16.49
CA ASP A 60 -4.08 10.61 -16.40
C ASP A 60 -3.31 11.26 -15.24
N ASP A 61 -3.84 12.37 -14.71
CA ASP A 61 -3.36 12.92 -13.45
C ASP A 61 -3.72 11.91 -12.36
N ILE A 62 -2.73 11.13 -11.92
CA ILE A 62 -2.91 10.10 -10.87
C ILE A 62 -3.13 10.82 -9.53
N ILE A 63 -4.35 11.30 -9.33
CA ILE A 63 -4.81 11.94 -8.11
C ILE A 63 -5.47 10.87 -7.24
N LEU A 64 -4.66 9.94 -6.75
CA LEU A 64 -5.16 8.94 -5.82
C LEU A 64 -5.47 9.59 -4.47
N PRO A 65 -6.67 9.34 -3.89
CA PRO A 65 -6.96 9.77 -2.54
C PRO A 65 -6.11 9.00 -1.53
N THR A 66 -5.96 9.56 -0.33
CA THR A 66 -5.35 8.82 0.77
C THR A 66 -6.29 7.71 1.25
N GLU A 67 -5.72 6.63 1.79
CA GLU A 67 -6.46 5.51 2.41
C GLU A 67 -7.56 6.00 3.36
N LYS A 68 -7.27 7.07 4.12
CA LYS A 68 -8.22 7.69 5.05
C LYS A 68 -9.54 8.10 4.40
N ARG A 69 -9.59 8.41 3.10
CA ARG A 69 -10.84 8.73 2.40
C ARG A 69 -11.66 7.48 2.12
N CYS A 70 -11.02 6.40 1.66
CA CYS A 70 -11.67 5.09 1.45
C CYS A 70 -12.26 4.59 2.78
N LEU A 71 -11.50 4.71 3.86
CA LEU A 71 -11.91 4.31 5.21
C LEU A 71 -12.99 5.19 5.84
N LYS A 72 -13.45 6.27 5.20
CA LYS A 72 -14.65 6.97 5.70
C LYS A 72 -15.89 6.10 5.57
N CYS A 73 -15.92 5.23 4.57
CA CYS A 73 -17.02 4.28 4.33
C CYS A 73 -16.60 2.85 4.68
N HIS A 74 -15.41 2.42 4.26
CA HIS A 74 -14.93 1.03 4.40
C HIS A 74 -14.18 0.76 5.71
N LYS A 75 -14.46 1.53 6.77
CA LYS A 75 -13.82 1.35 8.08
C LYS A 75 -14.06 -0.04 8.66
N VAL A 76 -15.24 -0.61 8.40
CA VAL A 76 -15.66 -1.91 8.92
C VAL A 76 -14.81 -3.01 8.33
N TRP A 77 -14.65 -3.07 7.00
CA TRP A 77 -13.77 -4.05 6.33
C TRP A 77 -12.35 -4.03 6.89
N LYS A 78 -11.76 -2.84 7.08
CA LYS A 78 -10.43 -2.73 7.72
C LYS A 78 -10.42 -3.23 9.17
N LYS A 79 -11.49 -2.98 9.92
CA LYS A 79 -11.60 -3.44 11.31
C LYS A 79 -11.70 -4.96 11.39
N ASP A 80 -12.42 -5.55 10.44
CA ASP A 80 -12.72 -6.98 10.41
C ASP A 80 -11.62 -7.78 9.71
N GLY A 81 -10.62 -7.09 9.14
CA GLY A 81 -9.43 -7.70 8.53
C GLY A 81 -9.62 -8.12 7.08
N GLU A 82 -10.71 -7.67 6.44
CA GLU A 82 -11.06 -7.95 5.05
C GLU A 82 -10.25 -7.05 4.09
N CYS A 83 -8.93 -7.24 4.09
CA CYS A 83 -7.98 -6.43 3.32
C CYS A 83 -8.03 -6.75 1.82
N GLU A 84 -8.34 -8.00 1.49
CA GLU A 84 -8.42 -8.56 0.13
C GLU A 84 -9.57 -7.96 -0.70
N ILE A 85 -10.55 -7.31 -0.06
CA ILE A 85 -11.62 -6.60 -0.78
C ILE A 85 -11.04 -5.46 -1.64
N CYS A 86 -9.94 -4.87 -1.20
CA CYS A 86 -9.26 -3.81 -1.92
C CYS A 86 -7.91 -4.26 -2.52
N HIS A 87 -7.18 -5.16 -1.84
CA HIS A 87 -5.81 -5.52 -2.22
C HIS A 87 -5.77 -6.83 -3.03
N LEU A 88 -5.27 -6.75 -4.27
CA LEU A 88 -5.29 -7.86 -5.23
C LEU A 88 -4.19 -8.92 -5.04
N GLU A 89 -3.12 -8.62 -4.30
CA GLU A 89 -1.99 -9.55 -4.15
C GLU A 89 -1.71 -9.83 -2.67
N THR A 90 -1.99 -11.07 -2.29
CA THR A 90 -1.89 -11.62 -0.95
C THR A 90 -0.50 -12.20 -0.69
N GLU A 91 0.43 -11.35 -0.29
CA GLU A 91 1.50 -11.72 0.67
C GLU A 91 1.20 -10.93 1.96
N PRO A 92 1.52 -11.44 3.17
CA PRO A 92 0.92 -10.94 4.40
C PRO A 92 1.37 -9.51 4.63
N TYR A 93 0.52 -8.54 4.26
CA TYR A 93 0.67 -7.15 4.62
C TYR A 93 0.80 -7.12 6.14
N GLN A 94 2.02 -6.95 6.63
CA GLN A 94 2.25 -6.72 8.04
C GLN A 94 1.64 -5.37 8.32
N SER A 95 0.53 -5.36 9.06
CA SER A 95 -0.06 -4.13 9.54
C SER A 95 1.06 -3.33 10.23
N PHE A 96 1.36 -2.12 9.74
CA PHE A 96 2.30 -1.24 10.42
C PHE A 96 1.92 -1.15 11.90
N PRO A 97 2.86 -1.41 12.82
CA PRO A 97 2.60 -1.17 14.24
C PRO A 97 2.23 0.31 14.40
N LYS A 98 1.08 0.54 15.05
CA LYS A 98 0.61 1.89 15.38
C LYS A 98 1.52 2.58 16.38
#